data_AF-A0A392VNA8-F1
#
_entry.id   AF-A0A392VNA8-F1
#
_cell.length_a   1.000
_cell.length_b   1.000
_cell.length_c   1.000
_cell.angle_alpha   90.00
_cell.angle_beta   90.00
_cell.angle_gamma   90.00
#
_symmetry.space_group_name_H-M   'P 1'
#
loop_
_entity.id
_entity.type
_entity.pdbx_description
1 polymer ?
#
loop_
_entity_poly.entity_id
_entity_poly.type
_entity_poly.pdbx_seq_one_letter_code
_entity_poly.pdbx_strand_id
1 'polypeptide(L)' 'MAPFEALYGRRCRTSLCWFESGESVMLGHEIVQQTTEKIKMIQEKMRA' A
#
# COMPACT_ATOMS: atom_id res chain seq x y z
N MET A 1 17.29 8.18 -32.45
CA MET A 1 16.90 7.58 -31.16
C MET A 1 15.80 8.44 -30.58
N ALA A 2 14.56 7.97 -30.45
CA ALA A 2 13.52 8.74 -29.77
C ALA A 2 13.76 8.65 -28.24
N PRO A 3 13.60 9.74 -27.47
CA PRO A 3 13.76 9.70 -26.02
C PRO A 3 12.80 8.70 -25.39
N PHE A 4 13.24 8.02 -24.34
CA PHE A 4 12.42 7.07 -23.57
C PHE A 4 11.09 7.69 -23.11
N GLU A 5 11.09 8.99 -22.78
CA GLU A 5 9.88 9.73 -22.39
C GLU A 5 8.86 9.90 -23.53
N ALA A 6 9.29 9.94 -24.79
CA ALA A 6 8.39 10.07 -25.94
C ALA A 6 7.62 8.77 -26.23
N LEU A 7 8.21 7.61 -25.91
CA LEU A 7 7.56 6.30 -26.05
C LEU A 7 6.49 6.08 -24.97
N TYR A 8 6.67 6.71 -23.82
CA TYR A 8 5.87 6.49 -22.63
C TYR A 8 5.39 7.82 -22.06
N GLY A 9 4.90 8.74 -22.89
CA GLY A 9 4.45 10.10 -22.51
C GLY A 9 3.34 10.17 -21.45
N ARG A 10 3.02 9.06 -20.78
CA ARG A 10 2.19 8.89 -19.59
C ARG A 10 2.91 7.90 -18.66
N ARG A 11 2.83 8.07 -17.32
CA ARG A 11 3.41 7.10 -16.35
C ARG A 11 3.02 5.67 -16.76
N CYS A 12 3.98 4.84 -17.15
CA CYS A 12 3.75 3.45 -17.46
C CYS A 12 3.05 2.78 -16.29
N ARG A 13 1.77 2.46 -16.44
CA ARG A 13 1.08 1.51 -15.58
C ARG A 13 1.20 0.15 -16.26
N THR A 14 2.33 -0.52 -16.05
CA THR A 14 2.48 -1.95 -16.36
C THR A 14 1.37 -2.73 -15.65
N SER A 15 0.89 -3.85 -16.19
CA SER A 15 -0.13 -4.68 -15.50
C SER A 15 0.34 -5.16 -14.13
N LEU A 16 1.66 -5.27 -13.93
CA LEU A 16 2.30 -5.50 -12.62
C LEU A 16 2.03 -4.39 -11.60
N CYS A 17 1.68 -3.17 -12.03
CA CYS A 17 1.32 -2.02 -11.20
C CYS A 17 -0.21 -1.90 -11.00
N TRP A 18 -0.98 -2.89 -11.45
CA TRP A 18 -2.40 -3.07 -11.19
C TRP A 18 -2.65 -4.08 -10.05
N PHE A 19 -1.81 -4.12 -9.01
CA PHE A 19 -2.31 -4.68 -7.74
C PHE A 19 -3.50 -3.81 -7.36
N GLU A 20 -4.70 -4.38 -7.43
CA GLU A 20 -5.94 -3.65 -7.60
C GLU A 20 -5.98 -2.51 -6.60
N SER A 21 -6.14 -1.27 -7.08
CA SER A 21 -6.12 -0.11 -6.18
C SER A 21 -7.22 -0.21 -5.11
N GLY A 22 -8.21 -1.11 -5.29
CA GLY A 22 -9.16 -1.54 -4.27
C GLY A 22 -8.62 -2.60 -3.32
N GLU A 23 -8.03 -3.70 -3.81
CA GLU A 23 -7.46 -4.76 -2.96
C GLU A 23 -6.28 -4.28 -2.12
N SER A 24 -5.39 -3.46 -2.67
CA SER A 24 -4.26 -2.88 -1.94
C SER A 24 -4.70 -1.94 -0.83
N VAL A 25 -5.75 -1.16 -1.06
CA VAL A 25 -6.32 -0.25 -0.07
C VAL A 25 -7.13 -1.02 0.97
N MET A 26 -7.88 -2.05 0.57
CA MET A 26 -8.65 -2.91 1.46
C MET A 26 -7.73 -3.76 2.35
N LEU A 27 -6.72 -4.41 1.76
CA LEU A 27 -5.68 -5.13 2.48
C LEU A 27 -4.88 -4.19 3.38
N GLY A 28 -4.58 -2.98 2.89
CA GLY A 28 -3.97 -1.92 3.70
C GLY A 28 -4.81 -1.56 4.92
N HIS A 29 -6.12 -1.41 4.76
CA HIS A 29 -7.03 -1.10 5.86
C HIS A 29 -7.07 -2.22 6.90
N GLU A 30 -7.15 -3.49 6.46
CA GLU A 30 -7.13 -4.64 7.36
C GLU A 30 -5.81 -4.70 8.16
N ILE A 31 -4.67 -4.53 7.48
CA ILE A 31 -3.35 -4.52 8.13
C ILE A 31 -3.23 -3.37 9.13
N VAL A 32 -3.70 -2.17 8.78
CA VAL A 32 -3.70 -1.00 9.68
C VAL A 32 -4.54 -1.27 10.92
N GLN A 33 -5.74 -1.85 10.77
CA GLN A 33 -6.60 -2.18 11.89
C GLN A 33 -5.96 -3.22 12.82
N GLN A 34 -5.49 -4.33 12.26
CA GLN A 34 -4.82 -5.40 13.03
C GLN A 34 -3.58 -4.87 13.77
N THR A 35 -2.81 -3.99 13.13
CA THR A 35 -1.61 -3.39 13.74
C THR A 35 -1.99 -2.44 14.87
N THR A 36 -3.06 -1.65 14.70
CA THR A 36 -3.58 -0.74 15.72
C THR A 36 -4.05 -1.48 16.96
N GLU A 37 -4.74 -2.61 16.80
CA GLU A 37 -5.17 -3.47 17.91
C GLU A 37 -3.97 -4.04 18.68
N LYS A 38 -2.95 -4.55 17.97
CA LYS A 38 -1.71 -5.04 18.61
C LYS A 38 -0.98 -3.93 19.38
N ILE A 39 -0.92 -2.71 18.84
CA ILE A 39 -0.32 -1.56 19.53
C ILE A 39 -1.09 -1.26 20.83
N LYS A 40 -2.42 -1.26 20.81
CA LYS A 40 -3.23 -1.05 22.02
C LYS A 40 -2.95 -2.11 23.08
N MET A 41 -2.89 -3.39 22.71
CA MET A 41 -2.56 -4.48 23.64
C MET A 41 -1.17 -4.29 24.28
N ILE A 42 -0.17 -3.84 23.50
CA ILE A 42 1.17 -3.57 24.03
C ILE A 42 1.11 -2.37 24.99
N GLN A 43 0.41 -1.30 24.64
CA GLN A 43 0.28 -0.12 25.51
C GLN A 43 -0.41 -0.44 26.83
N GLU A 44 -1.45 -1.28 26.82
CA GLU A 44 -2.12 -1.75 28.05
C GLU A 44 -1.17 -2.56 28.93
N LYS A 45 -0.40 -3.49 28.34
CA LYS A 45 0.61 -4.28 29.07
C LYS A 45 1.73 -3.43 29.65
N MET A 46 2.11 -2.34 29.00
CA MET A 46 3.13 -1.41 29.48
C MET A 46 2.62 -0.47 30.58
N ARG A 47 1.30 -0.30 30.70
CA ARG A 47 0.66 0.52 31.75
C ARG A 47 0.29 -0.28 33.00
N ALA A 48 0.28 -1.60 32.91
CA ALA A 48 0.18 -2.52 34.04
C ALA A 48 1.54 -2.65 34.74
#